data_AF-A0A7Z8QLE6-F1
#
_entry.id   AF-A0A7Z8QLE6-F1
#
_cell.length_a   1.000
_cell.length_b   1.000
_cell.length_c   1.000
_cell.angle_alpha   90.00
_cell.angle_beta   90.00
_cell.angle_gamma   90.00
#
_symmetry.space_group_name_H-M   'P 1'
#
loop_
_entity.id
_entity.type
_entity.pdbx_description
1 polymer ?
#
loop_
_entity_poly.entity_id
_entity_poly.type
_entity_poly.pdbx_seq_one_letter_code
_entity_poly.pdbx_strand_id
1 'polypeptide(L)'
;MTIQTASIAQGNAPLAVSFKLLLALYAVIPICLIFQLTDSYLLQGDLLQYLPSSPSHFLLFQLLFGTPHILASAVLLTTNKDYFSFYQKKIIIMTLALMLFFTLASQLLSYYVLYIMVASWTVYHVLKQQHGVGRGIYQLPGWAFYLLLWLSIGAGISVYMGIFLKDTLTLQQAEWVKQAAGALVVCLLLSTFWCQRYVKTRFGSLFMWANSFLIIASFYFYLQQYYFLAILIPRLVHDATAYIFYVTHDFNKHAGHPQNFLYRWAAKIRLNVFIVLPLVSFVLTFLLQKYGDQWVDALTQFFIGMEFRQVVSVGLIGYFSLMHYYTEAFTWKYGSPYRKYIRFKP
;
A
#
# COMPACT_ATOMS: atom_id res chain seq x y z
N MET A 1 -8.65 48.12 -3.36
CA MET A 1 -9.17 46.86 -2.82
C MET A 1 -8.00 46.04 -2.29
N THR A 2 -7.72 46.21 -1.00
CA THR A 2 -6.69 45.50 -0.26
C THR A 2 -7.18 44.08 -0.02
N ILE A 3 -6.53 43.10 -0.63
CA ILE A 3 -6.77 41.69 -0.35
C ILE A 3 -6.28 41.45 1.08
N GLN A 4 -7.22 41.39 2.02
CA GLN A 4 -6.97 40.82 3.34
C GLN A 4 -6.49 39.39 3.12
N THR A 5 -5.18 39.19 3.26
CA THR A 5 -4.60 37.88 3.53
C THR A 5 -5.17 37.41 4.86
N ALA A 6 -6.26 36.66 4.81
CA ALA A 6 -6.77 35.93 5.94
C ALA A 6 -5.63 35.04 6.46
N SER A 7 -5.10 35.40 7.64
CA SER A 7 -4.20 34.53 8.39
C SER A 7 -5.01 33.32 8.81
N ILE A 8 -4.98 32.26 7.99
CA ILE A 8 -5.44 30.94 8.42
C ILE A 8 -4.54 30.58 9.60
N ALA A 9 -5.14 30.44 10.79
CA ALA A 9 -4.46 30.11 12.02
C ALA A 9 -3.41 28.99 11.78
N GLN A 10 -2.13 29.36 11.87
CA GLN A 10 -0.99 28.43 11.89
C GLN A 10 -0.89 27.75 13.28
N GLY A 11 -1.97 27.13 13.74
CA GLY A 11 -2.00 26.35 14.97
C GLY A 11 -2.28 24.88 14.67
N ASN A 12 -1.38 23.99 15.11
CA ASN A 12 -1.56 22.53 15.25
C ASN A 12 -1.02 21.59 14.14
N ALA A 13 0.03 21.96 13.40
CA ALA A 13 0.78 21.00 12.59
C ALA A 13 2.32 21.23 12.62
N PRO A 14 2.97 21.03 13.78
CA PRO A 14 4.42 21.24 13.92
C PRO A 14 5.24 20.37 12.97
N LEU A 15 4.86 19.10 12.79
CA LEU A 15 5.55 18.16 11.93
C LEU A 15 5.02 18.22 10.49
N ALA A 16 5.94 18.17 9.51
CA ALA A 16 5.60 18.18 8.09
C ALA A 16 6.18 16.93 7.40
N VAL A 17 5.42 16.38 6.46
CA VAL A 17 5.87 15.31 5.57
C VAL A 17 6.91 15.88 4.61
N SER A 18 8.13 15.36 4.66
CA SER A 18 9.22 15.81 3.78
C SER A 18 9.22 15.06 2.46
N PHE A 19 9.23 15.77 1.33
CA PHE A 19 9.36 15.12 0.03
C PHE A 19 10.72 14.44 -0.15
N LYS A 20 11.78 14.97 0.47
CA LYS A 20 13.10 14.31 0.48
C LYS A 20 13.06 12.97 1.20
N LEU A 21 12.33 12.87 2.32
CA LEU A 21 12.13 11.61 3.02
C LEU A 21 11.35 10.61 2.16
N LEU A 22 10.28 11.07 1.50
CA LEU A 22 9.50 10.21 0.59
C LEU A 22 10.37 9.71 -0.57
N LEU A 23 11.23 10.56 -1.15
CA LEU A 23 12.15 10.14 -2.20
C LEU A 23 13.20 9.15 -1.67
N ALA A 24 13.69 9.34 -0.44
CA ALA A 24 14.66 8.44 0.17
C ALA A 24 14.13 7.01 0.33
N LEU A 25 12.82 6.80 0.45
CA LEU A 25 12.23 5.46 0.47
C LEU A 25 12.54 4.66 -0.80
N TYR A 26 12.66 5.34 -1.94
CA TYR A 26 13.00 4.70 -3.23
C TYR A 26 14.46 4.21 -3.28
N ALA A 27 15.30 4.55 -2.30
CA ALA A 27 16.63 3.95 -2.14
C ALA A 27 16.57 2.43 -1.92
N VAL A 28 15.39 1.88 -1.55
CA VAL A 28 15.18 0.42 -1.55
C VAL A 28 15.48 -0.21 -2.91
N ILE A 29 15.26 0.50 -4.02
CA ILE A 29 15.52 -0.01 -5.38
C ILE A 29 17.02 -0.30 -5.59
N PRO A 30 17.95 0.67 -5.47
CA PRO A 30 19.37 0.39 -5.60
C PRO A 30 19.88 -0.57 -4.52
N ILE A 31 19.33 -0.55 -3.30
CA ILE A 31 19.70 -1.53 -2.26
C ILE A 31 19.36 -2.96 -2.70
N CYS A 32 18.15 -3.20 -3.22
CA CYS A 32 17.77 -4.51 -3.75
C CYS A 32 18.61 -4.93 -4.96
N LEU A 33 19.01 -3.99 -5.82
CA LEU A 33 19.90 -4.28 -6.95
C LEU A 33 21.29 -4.70 -6.46
N ILE A 34 21.89 -3.95 -5.52
CA ILE A 34 23.18 -4.31 -4.92
C ILE A 34 23.10 -5.68 -4.25
N PHE A 35 22.01 -5.95 -3.53
CA PHE A 35 21.77 -7.24 -2.89
C PHE A 35 21.76 -8.39 -3.91
N GLN A 36 20.97 -8.28 -4.98
CA GLN A 36 20.88 -9.33 -5.99
C GLN A 36 22.18 -9.49 -6.80
N LEU A 37 22.87 -8.40 -7.12
CA LEU A 37 24.17 -8.45 -7.80
C LEU A 37 25.22 -9.14 -6.91
N THR A 38 25.23 -8.82 -5.62
CA THR A 38 26.09 -9.48 -4.63
C THR A 38 25.80 -10.98 -4.59
N ASP A 39 24.52 -11.35 -4.52
CA ASP A 39 24.13 -12.77 -4.51
C ASP A 39 24.58 -13.49 -5.79
N SER A 40 24.36 -12.87 -6.95
CA SER A 40 24.62 -13.50 -8.25
C SER A 40 26.12 -13.63 -8.56
N TYR A 41 26.94 -12.63 -8.20
CA TYR A 41 28.37 -12.60 -8.54
C TYR A 41 29.29 -13.10 -7.44
N LEU A 42 28.93 -12.92 -6.16
CA LEU A 42 29.79 -13.30 -5.03
C LEU A 42 29.33 -14.58 -4.33
N LEU A 43 28.01 -14.79 -4.23
CA LEU A 43 27.41 -15.90 -3.46
C LEU A 43 26.78 -16.97 -4.35
N GLN A 44 26.94 -16.87 -5.67
CA GLN A 44 26.47 -17.86 -6.65
C GLN A 44 24.97 -18.22 -6.54
N GLY A 45 24.15 -17.27 -6.04
CA GLY A 45 22.71 -17.46 -5.89
C GLY A 45 22.29 -18.18 -4.60
N ASP A 46 23.17 -18.29 -3.60
CA ASP A 46 22.83 -18.89 -2.31
C ASP A 46 21.69 -18.16 -1.59
N LEU A 47 21.66 -16.82 -1.63
CA LEU A 47 20.60 -16.05 -0.94
C LEU A 47 19.25 -16.22 -1.62
N LEU A 48 19.20 -16.35 -2.95
CA LEU A 48 17.97 -16.65 -3.69
C LEU A 48 17.26 -17.89 -3.15
N GLN A 49 18.01 -18.92 -2.72
CA GLN A 49 17.44 -20.16 -2.18
C GLN A 49 16.74 -19.95 -0.83
N TYR A 50 17.19 -18.98 -0.04
CA TYR A 50 16.57 -18.62 1.24
C TYR A 50 15.41 -17.62 1.09
N LEU A 51 15.28 -16.97 -0.06
CA LEU A 51 14.21 -16.02 -0.30
C LEU A 51 12.86 -16.73 -0.55
N PRO A 52 11.76 -16.18 -0.02
CA PRO A 52 10.42 -16.65 -0.35
C PRO A 52 10.16 -16.64 -1.86
N SER A 53 9.92 -17.82 -2.42
CA SER A 53 9.63 -17.99 -3.85
C SER A 53 8.16 -18.28 -4.14
N SER A 54 7.34 -18.54 -3.12
CA SER A 54 5.92 -18.91 -3.27
C SER A 54 4.98 -17.99 -2.46
N PRO A 55 3.71 -17.86 -2.88
CA PRO A 55 2.69 -17.07 -2.17
C PRO A 55 2.52 -17.40 -0.69
N SER A 56 2.59 -18.68 -0.31
CA SER A 56 2.46 -19.13 1.08
C SER A 56 3.62 -18.66 1.96
N HIS A 57 4.83 -18.49 1.38
CA HIS A 57 6.00 -18.00 2.09
C HIS A 57 5.99 -16.46 2.24
N PHE A 58 5.07 -15.76 1.56
CA PHE A 58 4.83 -14.33 1.79
C PHE A 58 3.98 -14.05 3.04
N LEU A 59 3.68 -15.03 3.91
CA LEU A 59 2.98 -14.75 5.17
C LEU A 59 3.80 -13.84 6.09
N LEU A 60 5.11 -14.08 6.23
CA LEU A 60 6.02 -13.16 6.93
C LEU A 60 6.02 -11.79 6.26
N PHE A 61 5.95 -11.76 4.92
CA PHE A 61 5.85 -10.54 4.17
C PHE A 61 4.56 -9.78 4.47
N GLN A 62 3.39 -10.46 4.52
CA GLN A 62 2.09 -9.89 4.90
C GLN A 62 2.07 -9.36 6.33
N LEU A 63 2.86 -9.98 7.22
CA LEU A 63 2.99 -9.58 8.61
C LEU A 63 3.84 -8.31 8.79
N LEU A 64 4.85 -8.13 7.93
CA LEU A 64 5.73 -6.97 7.97
C LEU A 64 5.23 -5.82 7.08
N PHE A 65 4.60 -6.14 5.95
CA PHE A 65 4.14 -5.22 4.91
C PHE A 65 2.75 -5.66 4.41
N GLY A 66 1.87 -4.73 4.03
CA GLY A 66 0.49 -5.02 3.67
C GLY A 66 -0.46 -4.89 4.86
N THR A 67 -0.64 -5.96 5.63
CA THR A 67 -1.68 -5.98 6.66
C THR A 67 -1.49 -4.93 7.77
N PRO A 68 -0.26 -4.65 8.25
CA PRO A 68 -0.08 -3.64 9.30
C PRO A 68 -0.56 -2.25 8.87
N HIS A 69 -0.23 -1.76 7.67
CA HIS A 69 -0.68 -0.42 7.27
C HIS A 69 -2.20 -0.37 7.03
N ILE A 70 -2.79 -1.46 6.51
CA ILE A 70 -4.23 -1.61 6.32
C ILE A 70 -4.94 -1.48 7.66
N LEU A 71 -4.50 -2.23 8.67
CA LEU A 71 -5.06 -2.17 10.02
C LEU A 71 -4.78 -0.81 10.69
N ALA A 72 -3.61 -0.21 10.47
CA ALA A 72 -3.30 1.13 10.96
C ALA A 72 -4.34 2.16 10.47
N SER A 73 -4.71 2.10 9.18
CA SER A 73 -5.74 2.97 8.62
C SER A 73 -7.12 2.75 9.26
N ALA A 74 -7.48 1.49 9.54
CA ALA A 74 -8.73 1.15 10.20
C ALA A 74 -8.75 1.62 11.67
N VAL A 75 -7.65 1.44 12.41
CA VAL A 75 -7.48 1.96 13.77
C VAL A 75 -7.57 3.48 13.78
N LEU A 76 -6.88 4.16 12.86
CA LEU A 76 -6.92 5.62 12.75
C LEU A 76 -8.35 6.14 12.51
N LEU A 77 -9.11 5.47 11.65
CA LEU A 77 -10.49 5.81 11.32
C LEU A 77 -11.46 5.57 12.47
N THR A 78 -11.34 4.43 13.15
CA THR A 78 -12.32 3.97 14.15
C THR A 78 -12.06 4.53 15.56
N THR A 79 -10.81 4.77 15.92
CA THR A 79 -10.47 5.34 17.25
C THR A 79 -10.76 6.84 17.35
N ASN A 80 -10.92 7.52 16.21
CA ASN A 80 -11.26 8.94 16.14
C ASN A 80 -12.75 9.12 15.85
N LYS A 81 -13.55 9.42 16.89
CA LYS A 81 -15.01 9.56 16.79
C LYS A 81 -15.45 10.50 15.65
N ASP A 82 -14.80 11.66 15.54
CA ASP A 82 -15.13 12.65 14.49
C ASP A 82 -14.94 12.09 13.08
N TYR A 83 -13.95 11.22 12.88
CA TYR A 83 -13.64 10.63 11.59
C TYR A 83 -14.64 9.54 11.25
N PHE A 84 -14.88 8.64 12.19
CA PHE A 84 -15.87 7.60 12.02
C PHE A 84 -17.26 8.20 11.75
N SER A 85 -17.71 9.18 12.54
CA SER A 85 -18.99 9.85 12.32
C SER A 85 -19.07 10.58 10.98
N PHE A 86 -17.99 11.22 10.53
CA PHE A 86 -17.96 11.88 9.21
C PHE A 86 -18.05 10.88 8.04
N TYR A 87 -17.43 9.70 8.18
CA TYR A 87 -17.35 8.71 7.11
C TYR A 87 -18.34 7.54 7.24
N GLN A 88 -19.10 7.45 8.33
CA GLN A 88 -19.95 6.30 8.65
C GLN A 88 -20.87 5.87 7.51
N LYS A 89 -21.52 6.82 6.83
CA LYS A 89 -22.45 6.53 5.73
C LYS A 89 -21.72 5.88 4.56
N LYS A 90 -20.52 6.36 4.22
CA LYS A 90 -19.69 5.79 3.15
C LYS A 90 -19.20 4.39 3.52
N ILE A 91 -18.81 4.18 4.77
CA ILE A 91 -18.34 2.88 5.28
C ILE A 91 -19.47 1.86 5.25
N ILE A 92 -20.67 2.20 5.74
CA ILE A 92 -21.83 1.30 5.76
C ILE A 92 -22.24 0.92 4.34
N ILE A 93 -22.38 1.92 3.44
CA ILE A 93 -22.76 1.66 2.05
C ILE A 93 -21.74 0.76 1.37
N MET A 94 -20.43 1.01 1.54
CA MET A 94 -19.42 0.16 0.92
C MET A 94 -19.36 -1.23 1.56
N THR A 95 -19.60 -1.35 2.88
CA THR A 95 -19.69 -2.67 3.54
C THR A 95 -20.81 -3.49 2.93
N LEU A 96 -22.01 -2.91 2.77
CA LEU A 96 -23.14 -3.57 2.13
C LEU A 96 -22.84 -3.92 0.66
N ALA A 97 -22.17 -3.02 -0.07
CA ALA A 97 -21.78 -3.27 -1.46
C ALA A 97 -20.76 -4.42 -1.57
N LEU A 98 -19.77 -4.50 -0.67
CA LEU A 98 -18.81 -5.61 -0.63
C LEU A 98 -19.49 -6.93 -0.27
N MET A 99 -20.40 -6.93 0.72
CA MET A 99 -21.17 -8.13 1.07
C MET A 99 -22.00 -8.62 -0.11
N LEU A 100 -22.74 -7.74 -0.78
CA LEU A 100 -23.53 -8.10 -1.95
C LEU A 100 -22.63 -8.60 -3.10
N PHE A 101 -21.52 -7.89 -3.37
CA PHE A 101 -20.58 -8.26 -4.42
C PHE A 101 -20.02 -9.66 -4.19
N PHE A 102 -19.47 -9.96 -3.01
CA PHE A 102 -18.87 -11.28 -2.76
C PHE A 102 -19.91 -12.40 -2.67
N THR A 103 -21.11 -12.14 -2.14
CA THR A 103 -22.19 -13.13 -2.14
C THR A 103 -22.61 -13.52 -3.55
N LEU A 104 -22.79 -12.55 -4.45
CA LEU A 104 -23.15 -12.84 -5.84
C LEU A 104 -21.97 -13.39 -6.64
N ALA A 105 -20.80 -12.77 -6.52
CA ALA A 105 -19.64 -13.11 -7.33
C ALA A 105 -19.07 -14.49 -6.97
N SER A 106 -19.16 -14.94 -5.71
CA SER A 106 -18.77 -16.30 -5.33
C SER A 106 -19.66 -17.40 -5.93
N GLN A 107 -20.89 -17.06 -6.32
CA GLN A 107 -21.80 -17.99 -7.01
C GLN A 107 -21.63 -17.96 -8.53
N LEU A 108 -21.21 -16.82 -9.08
CA LEU A 108 -21.19 -16.58 -10.54
C LEU A 108 -19.80 -16.69 -11.16
N LEU A 109 -18.73 -16.44 -10.40
CA LEU A 109 -17.36 -16.36 -10.89
C LEU A 109 -16.49 -17.45 -10.28
N SER A 110 -15.48 -17.89 -11.03
CA SER A 110 -14.47 -18.79 -10.50
C SER A 110 -13.56 -18.08 -9.49
N TYR A 111 -12.98 -18.87 -8.58
CA TYR A 111 -12.00 -18.37 -7.61
C TYR A 111 -10.85 -17.58 -8.28
N TYR A 112 -10.34 -18.05 -9.41
CA TYR A 112 -9.25 -17.38 -10.12
C TYR A 112 -9.66 -16.01 -10.66
N VAL A 113 -10.88 -15.87 -11.18
CA VAL A 113 -11.38 -14.57 -11.66
C VAL A 113 -11.50 -13.59 -10.50
N LEU A 114 -12.08 -14.02 -9.38
CA LEU A 114 -12.16 -13.20 -8.16
C LEU A 114 -10.77 -12.80 -7.65
N TYR A 115 -9.84 -13.75 -7.61
CA TYR A 115 -8.46 -13.52 -7.21
C TYR A 115 -7.79 -12.46 -8.10
N ILE A 116 -7.88 -12.61 -9.43
CA ILE A 116 -7.32 -11.65 -10.39
C ILE A 116 -7.92 -10.26 -10.19
N MET A 117 -9.24 -10.15 -9.98
CA MET A 117 -9.90 -8.87 -9.73
C MET A 117 -9.37 -8.18 -8.47
N VAL A 118 -9.32 -8.90 -7.34
CA VAL A 118 -8.86 -8.34 -6.04
C VAL A 118 -7.37 -8.02 -6.08
N ALA A 119 -6.55 -8.88 -6.69
CA ALA A 119 -5.13 -8.65 -6.85
C ALA A 119 -4.85 -7.45 -7.77
N SER A 120 -5.58 -7.32 -8.88
CA SER A 120 -5.47 -6.18 -9.79
C SER A 120 -5.84 -4.87 -9.10
N TRP A 121 -6.91 -4.89 -8.30
CA TRP A 121 -7.33 -3.73 -7.51
C TRP A 121 -6.28 -3.34 -6.47
N THR A 122 -5.62 -4.31 -5.87
CA THR A 122 -4.51 -4.09 -4.93
C THR A 122 -3.32 -3.42 -5.61
N VAL A 123 -2.89 -3.91 -6.77
CA VAL A 123 -1.79 -3.29 -7.54
C VAL A 123 -2.18 -1.89 -8.01
N TYR A 124 -3.42 -1.71 -8.46
CA TYR A 124 -3.98 -0.42 -8.83
C TYR A 124 -3.89 0.58 -7.68
N HIS A 125 -4.34 0.20 -6.48
CA HIS A 125 -4.27 1.04 -5.28
C HIS A 125 -2.83 1.47 -4.98
N VAL A 126 -1.91 0.50 -4.89
CA VAL A 126 -0.51 0.74 -4.55
C VAL A 126 0.12 1.77 -5.48
N LEU A 127 0.00 1.55 -6.80
CA LEU A 127 0.65 2.39 -7.79
C LEU A 127 -0.04 3.74 -7.97
N LYS A 128 -1.38 3.78 -7.89
CA LYS A 128 -2.12 5.04 -7.92
C LYS A 128 -1.72 5.95 -6.78
N GLN A 129 -1.51 5.42 -5.58
CA GLN A 129 -1.04 6.23 -4.45
C GLN A 129 0.34 6.81 -4.72
N GLN A 130 1.30 5.99 -5.15
CA GLN A 130 2.69 6.44 -5.39
C GLN A 130 2.76 7.52 -6.48
N HIS A 131 2.07 7.29 -7.60
CA HIS A 131 1.94 8.32 -8.65
C HIS A 131 1.16 9.54 -8.16
N GLY A 132 0.11 9.35 -7.36
CA GLY A 132 -0.69 10.43 -6.78
C GLY A 132 0.12 11.38 -5.89
N VAL A 133 1.02 10.83 -5.06
CA VAL A 133 1.99 11.60 -4.27
C VAL A 133 2.95 12.36 -5.21
N GLY A 134 3.49 11.67 -6.21
CA GLY A 134 4.41 12.25 -7.19
C GLY A 134 3.80 13.38 -8.03
N ARG A 135 2.48 13.36 -8.27
CA ARG A 135 1.78 14.37 -9.07
C ARG A 135 1.96 15.78 -8.55
N GLY A 136 1.99 15.96 -7.22
CA GLY A 136 2.25 17.26 -6.60
C GLY A 136 3.68 17.77 -6.78
N ILE A 137 4.63 16.86 -7.05
CA ILE A 137 6.07 17.13 -7.12
C ILE A 137 6.51 17.40 -8.55
N TYR A 138 6.26 16.47 -9.48
CA TYR A 138 6.72 16.60 -10.88
C TYR A 138 5.73 17.34 -11.79
N GLN A 139 4.48 17.55 -11.35
CA GLN A 139 3.47 18.39 -12.01
C GLN A 139 3.32 18.17 -13.52
N LEU A 140 3.28 16.91 -13.94
CA LEU A 140 3.12 16.55 -15.35
C LEU A 140 1.76 17.03 -15.90
N PRO A 141 1.68 17.31 -17.22
CA PRO A 141 0.41 17.45 -17.91
C PRO A 141 -0.51 16.25 -17.65
N GLY A 142 -1.82 16.48 -17.61
CA GLY A 142 -2.79 15.44 -17.23
C GLY A 142 -2.66 14.14 -18.03
N TRP A 143 -2.53 14.24 -19.36
CA TRP A 143 -2.37 13.06 -20.22
C TRP A 143 -1.07 12.31 -19.94
N ALA A 144 0.04 13.01 -19.72
CA ALA A 144 1.35 12.42 -19.46
C ALA A 144 1.36 11.69 -18.11
N PHE A 145 0.73 12.29 -17.09
CA PHE A 145 0.51 11.64 -15.80
C PHE A 145 -0.28 10.33 -15.95
N TYR A 146 -1.41 10.35 -16.64
CA TYR A 146 -2.24 9.15 -16.81
C TYR A 146 -1.58 8.09 -17.69
N LEU A 147 -0.78 8.49 -18.68
CA LEU A 147 0.03 7.57 -19.49
C LEU A 147 0.99 6.78 -18.60
N LEU A 148 1.81 7.46 -17.80
CA LEU A 148 2.77 6.79 -16.90
C LEU A 148 2.06 5.95 -15.84
N LEU A 149 0.96 6.45 -15.28
CA LEU A 149 0.16 5.74 -14.29
C LEU A 149 -0.39 4.42 -14.83
N TRP A 150 -1.06 4.45 -15.99
CA TRP A 150 -1.71 3.26 -16.54
C TRP A 150 -0.71 2.26 -17.11
N LEU A 151 0.41 2.71 -17.70
CA LEU A 151 1.51 1.82 -18.07
C LEU A 151 2.10 1.12 -16.85
N SER A 152 2.31 1.87 -15.75
CA SER A 152 2.80 1.30 -14.49
C SER A 152 1.81 0.28 -13.92
N ILE A 153 0.51 0.59 -13.90
CA ILE A 153 -0.53 -0.31 -13.41
C ILE A 153 -0.61 -1.58 -14.24
N GLY A 154 -0.67 -1.45 -15.57
CA GLY A 154 -0.74 -2.61 -16.46
C GLY A 154 0.47 -3.53 -16.28
N ALA A 155 1.69 -2.97 -16.34
CA ALA A 155 2.92 -3.73 -16.13
C ALA A 155 2.96 -4.36 -14.73
N GLY A 156 2.60 -3.61 -13.69
CA GLY A 156 2.54 -4.10 -12.32
C GLY A 156 1.56 -5.27 -12.14
N ILE A 157 0.38 -5.20 -12.77
CA ILE A 157 -0.60 -6.29 -12.75
C ILE A 157 -0.03 -7.52 -13.43
N SER A 158 0.56 -7.37 -14.63
CA SER A 158 1.16 -8.50 -15.35
C SER A 158 2.30 -9.15 -14.54
N VAL A 159 3.19 -8.36 -13.94
CA VAL A 159 4.26 -8.89 -13.06
C VAL A 159 3.65 -9.63 -11.87
N TYR A 160 2.67 -9.02 -11.20
CA TYR A 160 2.04 -9.64 -10.02
C TYR A 160 1.33 -10.95 -10.38
N MET A 161 0.61 -11.00 -11.50
CA MET A 161 -0.03 -12.23 -11.99
C MET A 161 1.01 -13.30 -12.33
N GLY A 162 2.10 -12.92 -12.99
CA GLY A 162 3.20 -13.84 -13.32
C GLY A 162 3.84 -14.47 -12.09
N ILE A 163 3.95 -13.73 -10.99
CA ILE A 163 4.50 -14.24 -9.72
C ILE A 163 3.49 -15.13 -8.99
N PHE A 164 2.27 -14.63 -8.76
CA PHE A 164 1.33 -15.29 -7.87
C PHE A 164 0.54 -16.44 -8.52
N LEU A 165 0.43 -16.46 -9.85
CA LEU A 165 -0.18 -17.56 -10.58
C LEU A 165 0.85 -18.49 -11.23
N LYS A 166 2.14 -18.38 -10.89
CA LYS A 166 3.23 -19.13 -11.53
C LYS A 166 3.00 -20.64 -11.58
N ASP A 167 2.40 -21.20 -10.52
CA ASP A 167 2.17 -22.64 -10.37
C ASP A 167 0.83 -23.08 -11.01
N THR A 168 0.02 -22.12 -11.46
CA THR A 168 -1.29 -22.34 -12.11
C THR A 168 -1.23 -22.11 -13.61
N LEU A 169 -0.40 -21.18 -14.08
CA LEU A 169 -0.27 -20.84 -15.49
C LEU A 169 0.43 -21.97 -16.26
N THR A 170 -0.06 -22.27 -17.46
CA THR A 170 0.71 -23.10 -18.40
C THR A 170 1.97 -22.36 -18.85
N LEU A 171 2.98 -23.09 -19.33
CA LEU A 171 4.22 -22.49 -19.86
C LEU A 171 3.94 -21.40 -20.91
N GLN A 172 2.98 -21.64 -21.80
CA GLN A 172 2.58 -20.68 -22.83
C GLN A 172 1.94 -19.42 -22.22
N GLN A 173 1.07 -19.58 -21.23
CA GLN A 173 0.41 -18.46 -20.56
C GLN A 173 1.41 -17.63 -19.73
N ALA A 174 2.34 -18.29 -19.05
CA ALA A 174 3.41 -17.62 -18.29
C ALA A 174 4.28 -16.75 -19.22
N GLU A 175 4.62 -17.27 -20.40
CA GLU A 175 5.38 -16.50 -21.40
C GLU A 175 4.57 -15.33 -21.97
N TRP A 176 3.26 -15.49 -22.24
CA TRP A 176 2.40 -14.38 -22.64
C TRP A 176 2.34 -13.28 -21.58
N VAL A 177 2.18 -13.65 -20.31
CA VAL A 177 2.16 -12.69 -19.20
C VAL A 177 3.49 -11.95 -19.10
N LYS A 178 4.61 -12.66 -19.26
CA LYS A 178 5.96 -12.09 -19.27
C LYS A 178 6.19 -11.14 -20.45
N GLN A 179 5.75 -11.50 -21.66
CA GLN A 179 5.85 -10.65 -22.85
C GLN A 179 4.99 -9.39 -22.72
N ALA A 180 3.76 -9.53 -22.22
CA ALA A 180 2.87 -8.40 -21.95
C ALA A 180 3.50 -7.45 -20.92
N ALA A 181 4.02 -7.99 -19.81
CA ALA A 181 4.76 -7.20 -18.81
C ALA A 181 5.96 -6.47 -19.44
N GLY A 182 6.78 -7.18 -20.22
CA GLY A 182 7.95 -6.62 -20.89
C GLY A 182 7.62 -5.49 -21.86
N ALA A 183 6.60 -5.68 -22.70
CA ALA A 183 6.14 -4.66 -23.63
C ALA A 183 5.67 -3.40 -22.88
N LEU A 184 4.87 -3.56 -21.82
CA LEU A 184 4.40 -2.43 -21.01
C LEU A 184 5.53 -1.72 -20.27
N VAL A 185 6.54 -2.46 -19.79
CA VAL A 185 7.74 -1.88 -19.15
C VAL A 185 8.60 -1.11 -20.14
N VAL A 186 8.80 -1.60 -21.36
CA VAL A 186 9.51 -0.87 -22.42
C VAL A 186 8.73 0.41 -22.77
N CYS A 187 7.42 0.32 -22.96
CA CYS A 187 6.56 1.48 -23.18
C CYS A 187 6.64 2.48 -22.02
N LEU A 188 6.67 2.01 -20.77
CA LEU A 188 6.82 2.85 -19.58
C LEU A 188 8.18 3.56 -19.58
N LEU A 189 9.26 2.85 -19.89
CA LEU A 189 10.61 3.42 -19.95
C LEU A 189 10.70 4.53 -21.00
N LEU A 190 10.26 4.26 -22.23
CA LEU A 190 10.24 5.23 -23.32
C LEU A 190 9.34 6.43 -23.00
N SER A 191 8.15 6.17 -22.45
CA SER A 191 7.22 7.23 -22.04
C SER A 191 7.78 8.07 -20.91
N THR A 192 8.50 7.47 -19.95
CA THR A 192 9.14 8.19 -18.84
C THR A 192 10.23 9.12 -19.36
N PHE A 193 11.08 8.62 -20.26
CA PHE A 193 12.10 9.41 -20.92
C PHE A 193 11.50 10.59 -21.69
N TRP A 194 10.44 10.33 -22.48
CA TRP A 194 9.72 11.37 -23.21
C TRP A 194 9.07 12.39 -22.27
N CYS A 195 8.45 11.95 -21.17
CA CYS A 195 7.74 12.83 -20.24
C CYS A 195 8.69 13.69 -19.40
N GLN A 196 9.97 13.33 -19.28
CA GLN A 196 10.96 14.12 -18.54
C GLN A 196 11.03 15.58 -19.01
N ARG A 197 10.82 15.84 -20.30
CA ARG A 197 10.84 17.20 -20.88
C ARG A 197 9.80 18.15 -20.28
N TYR A 198 8.74 17.62 -19.65
CA TYR A 198 7.70 18.41 -19.00
C TYR A 198 8.02 18.76 -17.54
N VAL A 199 9.04 18.12 -16.96
CA VAL A 199 9.38 18.30 -15.54
C VAL A 199 10.39 19.42 -15.38
N LYS A 200 10.03 20.44 -14.60
CA LYS A 200 10.81 21.68 -14.48
C LYS A 200 12.03 21.58 -13.57
N THR A 201 12.02 20.64 -12.61
CA THR A 201 13.05 20.55 -11.56
C THR A 201 13.77 19.21 -11.59
N ARG A 202 15.06 19.20 -11.25
CA ARG A 202 15.84 17.97 -11.09
C ARG A 202 15.22 17.04 -10.06
N PHE A 203 14.75 17.60 -8.95
CA PHE A 203 14.07 16.85 -7.90
C PHE A 203 12.78 16.18 -8.41
N GLY A 204 11.95 16.90 -9.15
CA GLY A 204 10.76 16.32 -9.77
C GLY A 204 11.10 15.23 -10.78
N SER A 205 12.15 15.43 -11.59
CA SER A 205 12.60 14.43 -12.56
C SER A 205 13.08 13.16 -11.86
N LEU A 206 13.86 13.29 -10.78
CA LEU A 206 14.30 12.17 -9.96
C LEU A 206 13.12 11.43 -9.33
N PHE A 207 12.13 12.15 -8.80
CA PHE A 207 10.92 11.54 -8.23
C PHE A 207 10.06 10.81 -9.28
N MET A 208 9.96 11.37 -10.49
CA MET A 208 9.28 10.73 -11.62
C MET A 208 9.97 9.42 -12.01
N TRP A 209 11.30 9.48 -12.19
CA TRP A 209 12.10 8.29 -12.50
C TRP A 209 12.00 7.24 -11.39
N ALA A 210 12.09 7.64 -10.13
CA ALA A 210 11.95 6.75 -8.99
C ALA A 210 10.60 6.00 -9.01
N ASN A 211 9.50 6.68 -9.37
CA ASN A 211 8.19 6.04 -9.55
C ASN A 211 8.17 5.03 -10.68
N SER A 212 8.72 5.37 -11.86
CA SER A 212 8.80 4.42 -12.97
C SER A 212 9.70 3.22 -12.63
N PHE A 213 10.80 3.46 -11.90
CA PHE A 213 11.72 2.40 -11.48
C PHE A 213 11.12 1.43 -10.48
N LEU A 214 10.04 1.76 -9.75
CA LEU A 214 9.32 0.77 -8.95
C LEU A 214 8.92 -0.43 -9.80
N ILE A 215 8.35 -0.20 -10.98
CA ILE A 215 7.86 -1.27 -11.85
C ILE A 215 8.95 -1.84 -12.74
N ILE A 216 9.85 -1.00 -13.27
CA ILE A 216 10.98 -1.48 -14.09
C ILE A 216 11.86 -2.43 -13.27
N ALA A 217 12.20 -2.07 -12.03
CA ALA A 217 12.98 -2.93 -11.15
C ALA A 217 12.19 -4.18 -10.75
N SER A 218 10.90 -4.06 -10.44
CA SER A 218 10.05 -5.23 -10.13
C SER A 218 10.01 -6.24 -11.28
N PHE A 219 9.89 -5.77 -12.52
CA PHE A 219 9.96 -6.63 -13.70
C PHE A 219 11.34 -7.27 -13.88
N TYR A 220 12.42 -6.51 -13.67
CA TYR A 220 13.77 -7.06 -13.66
C TYR A 220 13.93 -8.21 -12.66
N PHE A 221 13.51 -8.01 -11.40
CA PHE A 221 13.59 -9.05 -10.38
C PHE A 221 12.67 -10.24 -10.68
N TYR A 222 11.50 -10.01 -11.29
CA TYR A 222 10.64 -11.08 -11.79
C TYR A 222 11.36 -11.94 -12.83
N LEU A 223 12.08 -11.34 -13.78
CA LEU A 223 12.87 -12.07 -14.78
C LEU A 223 14.01 -12.88 -14.15
N GLN A 224 14.65 -12.34 -13.10
CA GLN A 224 15.72 -13.00 -12.36
C GLN A 224 15.20 -14.01 -11.32
N GLN A 225 13.88 -14.22 -11.22
CA GLN A 225 13.23 -15.10 -10.23
C GLN A 225 13.33 -14.64 -8.76
N TYR A 226 13.82 -13.43 -8.49
CA TYR A 226 13.82 -12.80 -7.16
C TYR A 226 12.44 -12.22 -6.82
N TYR A 227 11.42 -13.07 -6.80
CA TYR A 227 10.01 -12.67 -6.65
C TYR A 227 9.74 -11.88 -5.36
N PHE A 228 10.42 -12.23 -4.27
CA PHE A 228 10.34 -11.49 -3.02
C PHE A 228 10.76 -10.02 -3.19
N LEU A 229 11.88 -9.76 -3.86
CA LEU A 229 12.35 -8.38 -4.11
C LEU A 229 11.41 -7.62 -5.06
N ALA A 230 10.89 -8.31 -6.07
CA ALA A 230 9.91 -7.74 -7.00
C ALA A 230 8.65 -7.23 -6.30
N ILE A 231 8.19 -7.90 -5.24
CA ILE A 231 7.02 -7.47 -4.47
C ILE A 231 7.40 -6.47 -3.38
N LEU A 232 8.56 -6.66 -2.74
CA LEU A 232 9.03 -5.83 -1.62
C LEU A 232 9.16 -4.37 -2.01
N ILE A 233 9.76 -4.06 -3.15
CA ILE A 233 10.04 -2.68 -3.59
C ILE A 233 8.77 -1.81 -3.60
N PRO A 234 7.72 -2.13 -4.39
CA PRO A 234 6.54 -1.27 -4.46
C PRO A 234 5.78 -1.24 -3.14
N ARG A 235 5.78 -2.33 -2.37
CA ARG A 235 5.08 -2.42 -1.08
C ARG A 235 5.76 -1.63 0.01
N LEU A 236 7.07 -1.75 0.18
CA LEU A 236 7.81 -1.02 1.20
C LEU A 236 7.64 0.49 1.00
N VAL A 237 7.81 0.98 -0.24
CA VAL A 237 7.65 2.42 -0.53
C VAL A 237 6.22 2.86 -0.25
N HIS A 238 5.23 2.05 -0.62
CA HIS A 238 3.82 2.32 -0.36
C HIS A 238 3.48 2.39 1.13
N ASP A 239 3.77 1.32 1.85
CA ASP A 239 3.49 1.17 3.26
C ASP A 239 4.21 2.22 4.11
N ALA A 240 5.51 2.42 3.86
CA ALA A 240 6.29 3.42 4.57
C ALA A 240 5.78 4.84 4.28
N THR A 241 5.36 5.12 3.03
CA THR A 241 4.70 6.40 2.71
C THR A 241 3.41 6.55 3.52
N ALA A 242 2.55 5.54 3.58
CA ALA A 242 1.32 5.58 4.36
C ALA A 242 1.61 5.84 5.85
N TYR A 243 2.56 5.12 6.44
CA TYR A 243 2.95 5.33 7.83
C TYR A 243 3.53 6.72 8.11
N ILE A 244 4.34 7.28 7.21
CA ILE A 244 4.82 8.66 7.36
C ILE A 244 3.65 9.63 7.46
N PHE A 245 2.62 9.47 6.63
CA PHE A 245 1.42 10.29 6.71
C PHE A 245 0.66 10.04 8.02
N TYR A 246 0.43 8.79 8.41
CA TYR A 246 -0.37 8.47 9.59
C TYR A 246 0.30 8.97 10.87
N VAL A 247 1.60 8.72 11.01
CA VAL A 247 2.37 9.14 12.18
C VAL A 247 2.51 10.66 12.22
N THR A 248 2.69 11.33 11.07
CA THR A 248 2.72 12.81 11.04
C THR A 248 1.38 13.39 11.47
N HIS A 249 0.28 12.83 10.98
CA HIS A 249 -1.06 13.20 11.39
C HIS A 249 -1.25 13.04 12.90
N ASP A 250 -0.93 11.87 13.44
CA ASP A 250 -1.17 11.55 14.84
C ASP A 250 -0.27 12.34 15.78
N PHE A 251 0.99 12.59 15.39
CA PHE A 251 1.87 13.49 16.12
C PHE A 251 1.25 14.90 16.22
N ASN A 252 0.84 15.46 15.09
CA ASN A 252 0.25 16.80 15.05
C ASN A 252 -1.07 16.91 15.83
N LYS A 253 -1.85 15.82 15.89
CA LYS A 253 -3.13 15.79 16.60
C LYS A 253 -3.00 15.47 18.09
N HIS A 254 -2.06 14.61 18.49
CA HIS A 254 -2.06 13.97 19.81
C HIS A 254 -0.83 14.24 20.67
N ALA A 255 0.29 14.75 20.13
CA ALA A 255 1.53 14.92 20.91
C ALA A 255 1.39 15.88 22.09
N GLY A 256 0.69 17.01 21.91
CA GLY A 256 0.44 17.97 23.00
C GLY A 256 -0.79 17.64 23.83
N HIS A 257 -1.86 17.18 23.17
CA HIS A 257 -3.15 16.89 23.81
C HIS A 257 -3.73 15.57 23.28
N PRO A 258 -3.45 14.44 23.94
CA PRO A 258 -4.02 13.14 23.54
C PRO A 258 -5.55 13.15 23.62
N GLN A 259 -6.23 12.99 22.48
CA GLN A 259 -7.69 13.16 22.40
C GLN A 259 -8.45 11.82 22.50
N ASN A 260 -8.03 10.80 21.75
CA ASN A 260 -8.73 9.52 21.74
C ASN A 260 -8.24 8.58 22.86
N PHE A 261 -8.98 7.49 23.10
CA PHE A 261 -8.65 6.52 24.14
C PHE A 261 -7.25 5.91 23.96
N LEU A 262 -6.90 5.55 22.72
CA LEU A 262 -5.63 4.92 22.40
C LEU A 262 -4.44 5.80 22.81
N TYR A 263 -4.43 7.06 22.37
CA TYR A 263 -3.35 8.00 22.69
C TYR A 263 -3.37 8.47 24.13
N ARG A 264 -4.53 8.54 24.79
CA ARG A 264 -4.62 8.84 26.24
C ARG A 264 -3.97 7.73 27.08
N TRP A 265 -4.18 6.46 26.72
CA TRP A 265 -3.50 5.35 27.39
C TRP A 265 -2.01 5.30 27.09
N ALA A 266 -1.62 5.51 25.83
CA ALA A 266 -0.21 5.62 25.45
C ALA A 266 0.52 6.69 26.27
N ALA A 267 -0.10 7.86 26.47
CA ALA A 267 0.45 8.92 27.29
C ALA A 267 0.63 8.51 28.78
N LYS A 268 -0.32 7.76 29.36
CA LYS A 268 -0.20 7.25 30.74
C LYS A 268 1.02 6.35 30.93
N ILE A 269 1.32 5.50 29.95
CA ILE A 269 2.49 4.60 29.97
C ILE A 269 3.75 5.24 29.35
N ARG A 270 3.72 6.55 29.06
CA ARG A 270 4.83 7.33 28.46
C ARG A 270 5.32 6.78 27.11
N LEU A 271 4.42 6.15 26.35
CA LEU A 271 4.74 5.66 25.01
C LEU A 271 4.77 6.81 24.00
N ASN A 272 5.81 6.86 23.19
CA ASN A 272 5.97 7.91 22.17
C ASN A 272 4.89 7.78 21.08
N VAL A 273 4.22 8.89 20.74
CA VAL A 273 3.17 8.97 19.70
C VAL A 273 3.61 8.35 18.36
N PHE A 274 4.90 8.48 18.01
CA PHE A 274 5.45 7.92 16.77
C PHE A 274 5.32 6.40 16.65
N ILE A 275 5.32 5.68 17.77
CA ILE A 275 5.33 4.22 17.77
C ILE A 275 3.97 3.62 18.11
N VAL A 276 3.01 4.41 18.62
CA VAL A 276 1.70 3.90 19.05
C VAL A 276 0.99 3.20 17.90
N LEU A 277 0.76 3.90 16.80
CA LEU A 277 0.00 3.34 15.68
C LEU A 277 0.74 2.17 14.99
N PRO A 278 2.05 2.27 14.65
CA PRO A 278 2.80 1.14 14.09
C PRO A 278 2.81 -0.09 15.01
N LEU A 279 2.98 0.10 16.33
CA LEU A 279 3.01 -1.00 17.29
C LEU A 279 1.64 -1.68 17.38
N VAL A 280 0.56 -0.90 17.51
CA VAL A 280 -0.81 -1.43 17.61
C VAL A 280 -1.18 -2.18 16.35
N SER A 281 -0.94 -1.62 15.18
CA SER A 281 -1.30 -2.27 13.92
C SER A 281 -0.47 -3.53 13.65
N PHE A 282 0.81 -3.54 14.03
CA PHE A 282 1.66 -4.72 13.97
C PHE A 282 1.17 -5.84 14.92
N VAL A 283 0.89 -5.50 16.18
CA VAL A 283 0.36 -6.47 17.16
C VAL A 283 -0.98 -7.03 16.71
N LEU A 284 -1.89 -6.17 16.24
CA LEU A 284 -3.18 -6.61 15.69
C LEU A 284 -2.98 -7.52 14.47
N THR A 285 -2.04 -7.20 13.59
CA THR A 285 -1.72 -8.04 12.42
C THR A 285 -1.25 -9.42 12.87
N PHE A 286 -0.28 -9.47 13.79
CA PHE A 286 0.25 -10.73 14.30
C PHE A 286 -0.84 -11.57 14.96
N LEU A 287 -1.66 -10.97 15.82
CA LEU A 287 -2.74 -11.69 16.50
C LEU A 287 -3.78 -12.23 15.51
N LEU A 288 -4.24 -11.40 14.57
CA LEU A 288 -5.26 -11.79 13.61
C LEU A 288 -4.74 -12.84 12.61
N GLN A 289 -3.53 -12.69 12.09
CA GLN A 289 -2.97 -13.65 11.12
C GLN A 289 -2.57 -14.97 11.77
N LYS A 290 -2.00 -14.94 12.99
CA LYS A 290 -1.50 -16.15 13.64
C LYS A 290 -2.59 -16.95 14.36
N TYR A 291 -3.50 -16.25 15.04
CA TYR A 291 -4.47 -16.88 15.93
C TYR A 291 -5.93 -16.60 15.56
N GLY A 292 -6.20 -15.64 14.68
CA GLY A 292 -7.56 -15.19 14.40
C GLY A 292 -8.48 -16.29 13.89
N ASP A 293 -8.04 -17.07 12.90
CA ASP A 293 -8.86 -18.17 12.37
C ASP A 293 -9.12 -19.25 13.44
N GLN A 294 -8.10 -19.59 14.24
CA GLN A 294 -8.23 -20.58 15.32
C GLN A 294 -9.21 -20.11 16.41
N TRP A 295 -9.20 -18.83 16.75
CA TRP A 295 -10.14 -18.27 17.72
C TRP A 295 -11.58 -18.30 17.21
N VAL A 296 -11.80 -17.92 15.96
CA VAL A 296 -13.14 -17.98 15.36
C VAL A 296 -13.62 -19.41 15.31
N ASP A 297 -12.78 -20.34 14.87
CA ASP A 297 -13.13 -21.74 14.77
C ASP A 297 -13.48 -22.35 16.13
N ALA A 298 -12.68 -22.10 17.16
CA ALA A 298 -12.97 -22.55 18.52
C ALA A 298 -14.29 -21.99 19.05
N LEU A 299 -14.60 -20.72 18.77
CA LEU A 299 -15.85 -20.10 19.18
C LEU A 299 -17.05 -20.68 18.42
N THR A 300 -16.95 -20.87 17.10
CA THR A 300 -18.05 -21.37 16.29
C THR A 300 -18.31 -22.84 16.54
N GLN A 301 -17.26 -23.63 16.80
CA GLN A 301 -17.40 -25.00 17.24
C GLN A 301 -18.07 -25.08 18.62
N PHE A 302 -17.67 -24.23 19.58
CA PHE A 302 -18.23 -24.21 20.92
C PHE A 302 -19.71 -23.78 20.95
N PHE A 303 -20.08 -22.73 20.21
CA PHE A 303 -21.43 -22.16 20.28
C PHE A 303 -22.41 -22.71 19.23
N ILE A 304 -21.91 -23.14 18.07
CA ILE A 304 -22.75 -23.47 16.89
C ILE A 304 -22.50 -24.91 16.41
N GLY A 305 -21.43 -25.57 16.87
CA GLY A 305 -21.06 -26.91 16.43
C GLY A 305 -20.60 -26.97 14.97
N MET A 306 -20.24 -25.83 14.37
CA MET A 306 -19.78 -25.74 12.97
C MET A 306 -18.35 -25.20 12.89
N GLU A 307 -17.58 -25.76 11.97
CA GLU A 307 -16.22 -25.31 11.63
C GLU A 307 -16.30 -24.24 10.52
N PHE A 308 -15.74 -23.05 10.77
CA PHE A 308 -15.62 -22.02 9.74
C PHE A 308 -14.15 -21.72 9.46
N ARG A 309 -13.69 -22.08 8.26
CA ARG A 309 -12.29 -21.90 7.86
C ARG A 309 -12.02 -20.52 7.27
N GLN A 310 -10.85 -19.96 7.58
CA GLN A 310 -10.29 -18.75 6.96
C GLN A 310 -11.16 -17.48 7.07
N VAL A 311 -12.03 -17.41 8.08
CA VAL A 311 -12.92 -16.26 8.31
C VAL A 311 -12.13 -14.99 8.59
N VAL A 312 -11.02 -15.08 9.32
CA VAL A 312 -10.19 -13.92 9.64
C VAL A 312 -9.20 -13.65 8.53
N SER A 313 -8.43 -14.66 8.11
CA SER A 313 -7.35 -14.46 7.16
C SER A 313 -7.82 -14.06 5.76
N VAL A 314 -8.94 -14.61 5.29
CA VAL A 314 -9.54 -14.25 3.99
C VAL A 314 -10.68 -13.26 4.16
N GLY A 315 -11.61 -13.51 5.09
CA GLY A 315 -12.79 -12.67 5.26
C GLY A 315 -12.49 -11.30 5.87
N LEU A 316 -12.07 -11.26 7.13
CA LEU A 316 -11.89 -10.01 7.88
C LEU A 316 -10.73 -9.16 7.33
N ILE A 317 -9.57 -9.77 7.09
CA ILE A 317 -8.42 -9.06 6.53
C ILE A 317 -8.71 -8.62 5.08
N GLY A 318 -9.38 -9.45 4.28
CA GLY A 318 -9.83 -9.08 2.94
C GLY A 318 -10.78 -7.88 2.96
N TYR A 319 -11.76 -7.88 3.87
CA TYR A 319 -12.64 -6.74 4.09
C TYR A 319 -11.87 -5.47 4.44
N PHE A 320 -10.97 -5.53 5.45
CA PHE A 320 -10.18 -4.36 5.83
C PHE A 320 -9.30 -3.86 4.67
N SER A 321 -8.74 -4.77 3.87
CA SER A 321 -7.94 -4.42 2.70
C SER A 321 -8.74 -3.62 1.68
N LEU A 322 -9.92 -4.11 1.29
CA LEU A 322 -10.79 -3.43 0.33
C LEU A 322 -11.34 -2.11 0.89
N MET A 323 -11.64 -2.08 2.19
CA MET A 323 -12.10 -0.87 2.86
C MET A 323 -11.01 0.19 2.97
N HIS A 324 -9.77 -0.23 3.23
CA HIS A 324 -8.60 0.63 3.18
C HIS A 324 -8.47 1.26 1.79
N TYR A 325 -8.48 0.47 0.72
CA TYR A 325 -8.37 0.98 -0.66
C TYR A 325 -9.49 1.97 -1.02
N TYR A 326 -10.71 1.71 -0.55
CA TYR A 326 -11.83 2.61 -0.75
C TYR A 326 -11.67 3.92 0.03
N THR A 327 -11.33 3.84 1.31
CA THR A 327 -11.26 5.01 2.20
C THR A 327 -10.11 5.94 1.85
N GLU A 328 -8.96 5.40 1.48
CA GLU A 328 -7.79 6.18 1.03
C GLU A 328 -8.07 7.06 -0.19
N ALA A 329 -9.04 6.67 -1.04
CA ALA A 329 -9.44 7.47 -2.19
C ALA A 329 -10.06 8.84 -1.82
N PHE A 330 -10.40 9.06 -0.55
CA PHE A 330 -10.99 10.32 -0.08
C PHE A 330 -10.51 10.82 1.29
N THR A 331 -9.90 10.00 2.14
CA THR A 331 -9.42 10.44 3.46
C THR A 331 -8.32 11.49 3.36
N TRP A 332 -7.45 11.43 2.35
CA TRP A 332 -6.34 12.39 2.20
C TRP A 332 -6.63 13.58 1.28
N LYS A 333 -7.86 13.72 0.77
CA LYS A 333 -8.25 14.82 -0.12
C LYS A 333 -8.39 16.15 0.64
N TYR A 334 -8.28 17.26 -0.11
CA TYR A 334 -8.54 18.60 0.43
C TYR A 334 -9.95 18.67 1.04
N GLY A 335 -10.08 19.32 2.20
CA GLY A 335 -11.34 19.42 2.95
C GLY A 335 -11.65 18.23 3.86
N SER A 336 -10.85 17.16 3.85
CA SER A 336 -11.05 16.03 4.78
C SER A 336 -10.63 16.36 6.22
N PRO A 337 -11.23 15.72 7.24
CA PRO A 337 -10.77 15.84 8.62
C PRO A 337 -9.31 15.44 8.84
N TYR A 338 -8.81 14.47 8.08
CA TYR A 338 -7.43 13.98 8.15
C TYR A 338 -6.43 15.02 7.64
N ARG A 339 -6.76 15.68 6.52
CA ARG A 339 -5.83 16.59 5.84
C ARG A 339 -5.45 17.80 6.71
N LYS A 340 -6.29 18.17 7.69
CA LYS A 340 -6.08 19.28 8.64
C LYS A 340 -4.76 19.18 9.39
N TYR A 341 -4.26 17.97 9.66
CA TYR A 341 -3.06 17.72 10.45
C TYR A 341 -1.83 17.37 9.60
N ILE A 342 -1.89 17.54 8.28
CA ILE A 342 -0.75 17.24 7.39
C ILE A 342 -0.26 18.51 6.71
N ARG A 343 1.03 18.78 6.85
CA ARG A 343 1.76 19.80 6.08
C ARG A 343 2.84 19.12 5.25
N PHE A 344 3.19 19.69 4.11
CA PHE A 344 4.33 19.24 3.29
C PHE A 344 5.51 20.18 3.45
N LYS A 345 6.72 19.62 3.45
CA LYS A 345 7.99 20.35 3.39
C LYS A 345 8.75 19.94 2.12
N PRO A 346 9.17 20.91 1.29
CA PRO A 346 9.95 20.63 0.09
C PRO A 346 11.33 20.02 0.38
#